data_AF-A0A147B8J4-F1
#
_entry.id   AF-A0A147B8J4-F1
#
_cell.length_a   1.000
_cell.length_b   1.000
_cell.length_c   1.000
_cell.angle_alpha   90.00
_cell.angle_beta   90.00
_cell.angle_gamma   90.00
#
_symmetry.space_group_name_H-M   'P 1'
#
loop_
_entity.id
_entity.type
_entity.pdbx_description
1 polymer ?
#
loop_
_entity_poly.entity_id
_entity_poly.type
_entity_poly.pdbx_seq_one_letter_code
_entity_poly.pdbx_strand_id
1 'polypeptide(L)'
;STGKDDEQSIWGRTRLPVPMFSKNDFSLWSILKQCIGKELSKITMPVVFNEPLSFLQRISENMEYSYLLEEADKAKDPVDRMELVTAFAVSGLASNLERLSKPFNPLLGETFELVRDDIGFRIVCEQVSHHPPVSAFHADSPHFKLHGSVYPKLKFWGK
;
A
#
# COMPACT_ATOMS: atom_id res chain seq x y z
N SER A 1 22.21 0.12 -39.74
CA SER A 1 21.74 0.96 -38.61
C SER A 1 20.75 0.13 -37.84
N THR A 2 21.22 -0.58 -36.82
CA THR A 2 20.44 -1.51 -36.01
C THR A 2 19.53 -0.73 -35.08
N GLY A 3 18.22 -0.88 -35.27
CA GLY A 3 17.21 -0.42 -34.31
C GLY A 3 17.50 -1.07 -32.97
N LYS A 4 17.70 -0.24 -31.94
CA LYS A 4 17.67 -0.69 -30.56
C LYS A 4 16.21 -1.04 -30.28
N ASP A 5 15.94 -2.31 -30.03
CA ASP A 5 14.73 -2.73 -29.36
C ASP A 5 14.66 -1.96 -28.03
N ASP A 6 13.63 -1.15 -27.84
CA ASP A 6 13.33 -0.48 -26.58
C ASP A 6 12.90 -1.56 -25.58
N GLU A 7 13.85 -2.26 -24.97
CA GLU A 7 13.61 -3.05 -23.77
C GLU A 7 13.09 -2.09 -22.69
N GLN A 8 11.79 -2.14 -22.46
CA GLN A 8 11.13 -1.38 -21.40
C GLN A 8 11.73 -1.85 -20.07
N SER A 9 12.67 -1.07 -19.53
CA SER A 9 13.38 -1.37 -18.29
C SER A 9 12.36 -1.61 -17.18
N ILE A 10 12.28 -2.84 -16.69
CA ILE A 10 11.38 -3.21 -15.60
C ILE A 10 11.81 -2.46 -14.33
N TRP A 11 10.94 -1.60 -13.81
CA TRP A 11 11.23 -0.88 -12.57
C TRP A 11 11.17 -1.82 -11.36
N GLY A 12 12.21 -1.76 -10.53
CA GLY A 12 12.27 -2.46 -9.25
C GLY A 12 12.49 -3.97 -9.34
N ARG A 13 12.42 -4.64 -8.18
CA ARG A 13 12.58 -6.09 -8.07
C ARG A 13 11.31 -6.82 -8.53
N THR A 14 11.47 -7.91 -9.28
CA THR A 14 10.35 -8.74 -9.75
C THR A 14 9.97 -9.89 -8.81
N ARG A 15 10.80 -10.16 -7.79
CA ARG A 15 10.54 -11.20 -6.78
C ARG A 15 11.19 -10.89 -5.45
N LEU A 16 10.65 -11.49 -4.40
CA LEU A 16 11.29 -11.52 -3.07
C LEU A 16 12.36 -12.62 -3.01
N PRO A 17 13.35 -12.51 -2.10
CA PRO A 17 14.38 -13.54 -1.94
C PRO A 17 13.83 -14.90 -1.50
N VAL A 18 12.67 -14.93 -0.84
CA VAL A 18 12.05 -16.12 -0.25
C VAL A 18 10.53 -16.07 -0.48
N PRO A 19 9.87 -17.20 -0.82
CA PRO A 19 8.42 -17.26 -0.89
C PRO A 19 7.76 -17.07 0.49
N MET A 20 6.53 -16.59 0.51
CA MET A 20 5.75 -16.50 1.74
C MET A 20 5.43 -17.91 2.28
N PHE A 21 5.48 -18.08 3.61
CA PHE A 21 5.07 -19.32 4.25
C PHE A 21 3.58 -19.61 3.99
N SER A 22 3.21 -20.89 3.88
CA SER A 22 1.81 -21.28 3.78
C SER A 22 1.09 -20.94 5.10
N LYS A 23 0.01 -20.17 5.02
CA LYS A 23 -0.81 -19.81 6.19
C LYS A 23 -1.50 -21.04 6.82
N ASN A 24 -1.64 -22.13 6.07
CA ASN A 24 -2.17 -23.39 6.58
C ASN A 24 -1.17 -24.11 7.51
N ASP A 25 0.11 -23.73 7.45
CA ASP A 25 1.16 -24.34 8.27
C ASP A 25 1.19 -23.74 9.70
N PHE A 26 0.49 -22.62 9.91
CA PHE A 26 0.40 -21.92 11.20
C PHE A 26 -1.04 -21.89 11.72
N SER A 27 -1.32 -22.69 12.73
CA SER A 27 -2.58 -22.62 13.46
C SER A 27 -2.54 -21.46 14.47
N LEU A 28 -3.35 -20.41 14.26
CA LEU A 28 -3.60 -19.37 15.29
C LEU A 28 -3.93 -20.00 16.64
N TRP A 29 -4.65 -21.13 16.63
CA TRP A 29 -5.01 -21.88 17.83
C TRP A 29 -3.80 -22.53 18.52
N SER A 30 -2.77 -22.98 17.79
CA SER A 30 -1.57 -23.55 18.41
C SER A 30 -0.72 -22.47 19.10
N ILE A 31 -0.62 -21.29 18.48
CA ILE A 31 0.03 -20.11 19.09
C ILE A 31 -0.75 -19.64 20.31
N LEU A 32 -2.07 -19.50 20.20
CA LEU A 32 -2.94 -19.11 21.32
C LEU A 32 -2.87 -20.12 22.47
N LYS A 33 -2.80 -21.43 22.18
CA LYS A 33 -2.58 -22.48 23.17
C LYS A 33 -1.25 -22.34 23.92
N GLN A 34 -0.17 -22.02 23.22
CA GLN A 34 1.14 -21.76 23.85
C GLN A 34 1.15 -20.49 24.71
N CYS A 35 0.14 -19.65 24.55
CA CYS A 35 -0.05 -18.40 25.26
C CYS A 35 -1.00 -18.49 26.47
N ILE A 36 -1.68 -19.63 26.67
CA ILE A 36 -2.59 -19.85 27.80
C ILE A 36 -1.78 -19.79 29.12
N GLY A 37 -2.18 -18.89 30.03
CA GLY A 37 -1.53 -18.69 31.33
C GLY A 37 -0.44 -17.62 31.37
N LYS A 38 -0.13 -16.98 30.23
CA LYS A 38 0.73 -15.78 30.17
C LYS A 38 -0.15 -14.53 29.99
N GLU A 39 0.32 -13.39 30.50
CA GLU A 39 -0.32 -12.11 30.18
C GLU A 39 -0.31 -11.89 28.66
N LEU A 40 -1.49 -11.87 28.05
CA LEU A 40 -1.68 -11.72 26.60
C LEU A 40 -1.03 -10.44 26.03
N SER A 41 -0.85 -9.41 26.87
CA SER A 41 -0.16 -8.16 26.52
C SER A 41 1.34 -8.29 26.30
N LYS A 42 1.97 -9.39 26.76
CA LYS A 42 3.40 -9.68 26.57
C LYS A 42 3.69 -10.60 25.37
N ILE A 43 2.66 -11.04 24.66
CA ILE A 43 2.79 -11.89 23.49
C ILE A 43 2.73 -11.02 22.25
N THR A 44 3.90 -10.82 21.63
CA THR A 44 3.99 -10.16 20.32
C THR A 44 3.26 -11.02 19.29
N MET A 45 2.29 -10.44 18.58
CA MET A 45 1.63 -11.12 17.45
C MET A 45 2.71 -11.65 16.49
N PRO A 46 2.65 -12.93 16.07
CA PRO A 46 3.65 -13.48 15.18
C PRO A 46 3.71 -12.69 13.88
N VAL A 47 4.92 -12.24 13.54
CA VAL A 47 5.23 -11.52 12.29
C VAL A 47 4.78 -12.28 11.04
N VAL A 48 4.55 -13.58 11.16
CA VAL A 48 4.06 -14.48 10.10
C VAL A 48 2.68 -14.07 9.57
N PHE A 49 1.87 -13.34 10.34
CA PHE A 49 0.58 -12.80 9.87
C PHE A 49 0.70 -11.45 9.17
N ASN A 50 1.89 -10.86 9.18
CA ASN A 50 2.18 -9.63 8.47
C ASN A 50 2.63 -9.92 7.04
N GLU A 51 2.26 -9.03 6.13
CA GLU A 51 2.97 -8.93 4.85
C GLU A 51 4.24 -8.09 5.04
N PRO A 52 5.29 -8.30 4.23
CA PRO A 52 6.57 -7.60 4.36
C PRO A 52 6.51 -6.16 3.82
N LEU A 53 5.46 -5.42 4.19
CA LEU A 53 5.23 -4.04 3.82
C LEU A 53 4.74 -3.24 5.03
N SER A 54 5.29 -2.04 5.20
CA SER A 54 4.74 -1.01 6.09
C SER A 54 3.41 -0.49 5.55
N PHE A 55 2.53 -0.03 6.43
CA PHE A 55 1.29 0.62 6.00
C PHE A 55 1.57 1.87 5.14
N LEU A 56 2.70 2.55 5.32
CA LEU A 56 3.09 3.69 4.47
C LEU A 56 3.36 3.24 3.02
N GLN A 57 3.94 2.05 2.85
CA GLN A 57 4.12 1.43 1.53
C GLN A 57 2.78 1.02 0.93
N ARG A 58 1.88 0.45 1.72
CA ARG A 58 0.51 0.11 1.30
C ARG A 58 -0.23 1.33 0.74
N ILE A 59 -0.06 2.51 1.34
CA ILE A 59 -0.68 3.76 0.86
C ILE A 59 -0.15 4.13 -0.54
N SER A 60 1.15 3.93 -0.80
CA SER A 60 1.76 4.27 -2.09
C SER A 60 1.25 3.42 -3.26
N GLU A 61 0.71 2.22 -2.99
CA GLU A 61 0.14 1.35 -4.02
C GLU A 61 -1.11 1.94 -4.67
N ASN A 62 -1.82 2.87 -4.02
CA ASN A 62 -2.93 3.59 -4.66
C ASN A 62 -2.48 4.35 -5.92
N MET A 63 -1.17 4.61 -6.06
CA MET A 63 -0.59 5.28 -7.22
C MET A 63 -0.23 4.33 -8.36
N GLU A 64 -0.51 3.02 -8.27
CA GLU A 64 -0.21 2.04 -9.33
C GLU A 64 -0.79 2.43 -10.69
N TYR A 65 -2.00 2.98 -10.68
CA TYR A 65 -2.73 3.43 -11.87
C TYR A 65 -2.74 4.96 -12.01
N SER A 66 -1.66 5.65 -11.60
CA SER A 66 -1.56 7.12 -11.64
C SER A 66 -1.74 7.72 -13.04
N TYR A 67 -1.50 6.96 -14.11
CA TYR A 67 -1.74 7.40 -15.48
C TYR A 67 -3.20 7.82 -15.74
N LEU A 68 -4.16 7.29 -14.98
CA LEU A 68 -5.57 7.70 -15.08
C LEU A 68 -5.76 9.19 -14.71
N LEU A 69 -4.96 9.70 -13.76
CA LEU A 69 -4.98 11.12 -13.39
C LEU A 69 -4.33 12.00 -14.47
N GLU A 70 -3.29 11.50 -15.13
CA GLU A 70 -2.68 12.19 -16.27
C GLU A 70 -3.65 12.28 -17.46
N GLU A 71 -4.37 11.20 -17.77
CA GLU A 71 -5.42 11.24 -18.80
C GLU A 71 -6.58 12.16 -18.39
N ALA A 72 -6.91 12.23 -17.11
CA ALA A 72 -7.94 13.14 -16.59
C ALA A 72 -7.53 14.62 -16.75
N ASP A 73 -6.25 14.96 -16.57
CA ASP A 73 -5.72 16.31 -16.82
C ASP A 73 -5.87 16.72 -18.29
N LYS A 74 -5.59 15.78 -19.21
CA LYS A 74 -5.72 15.98 -20.67
C LYS A 74 -7.18 16.05 -21.15
N ALA A 75 -8.14 15.52 -20.39
CA ALA A 75 -9.54 15.51 -20.76
C ALA A 75 -10.13 16.93 -20.87
N LYS A 76 -10.88 17.21 -21.93
CA LYS A 76 -11.54 18.52 -22.13
C LYS A 76 -12.89 18.59 -21.44
N ASP A 77 -13.68 17.51 -21.54
CA ASP A 77 -14.98 17.43 -20.90
C ASP A 77 -14.81 17.19 -19.38
N PRO A 78 -15.41 18.00 -18.51
CA PRO A 78 -15.43 17.74 -17.07
C PRO A 78 -16.07 16.40 -16.68
N VAL A 79 -16.99 15.84 -17.49
CA VAL A 79 -17.61 14.52 -17.22
C VAL A 79 -16.58 13.41 -17.45
N ASP A 80 -15.92 13.38 -18.61
CA ASP A 80 -14.85 12.41 -18.91
C ASP A 80 -13.73 12.45 -17.84
N ARG A 81 -13.37 13.67 -17.41
CA ARG A 81 -12.40 13.87 -16.32
C ARG A 81 -12.86 13.20 -15.02
N MET A 82 -14.14 13.37 -14.66
CA MET A 82 -14.70 12.75 -13.46
C MET A 82 -14.75 11.23 -13.55
N GLU A 83 -15.05 10.68 -14.73
CA GLU A 83 -15.02 9.23 -14.97
C GLU A 83 -13.63 8.66 -14.73
N LEU A 84 -12.58 9.32 -15.24
CA LEU A 84 -11.18 8.90 -15.06
C LEU A 84 -10.72 9.01 -13.60
N VAL A 85 -11.07 10.11 -12.90
CA VAL A 85 -10.80 10.27 -11.47
C VAL A 85 -11.52 9.19 -10.65
N THR A 86 -12.74 8.83 -11.03
CA THR A 86 -13.50 7.75 -10.38
C THR A 86 -12.86 6.39 -10.65
N ALA A 87 -12.42 6.13 -11.88
CA ALA A 87 -11.69 4.91 -12.23
C ALA A 87 -10.40 4.78 -11.41
N PHE A 88 -9.66 5.88 -11.21
CA PHE A 88 -8.47 5.92 -10.34
C PHE A 88 -8.81 5.59 -8.88
N ALA A 89 -9.89 6.18 -8.34
CA ALA A 89 -10.30 5.92 -6.96
C ALA A 89 -10.68 4.45 -6.72
N VAL A 90 -11.30 3.79 -7.71
CA VAL A 90 -11.64 2.36 -7.63
C VAL A 90 -10.42 1.47 -7.87
N SER A 91 -9.52 1.82 -8.79
CA SER A 91 -8.36 1.00 -9.12
C SER A 91 -7.39 0.83 -7.95
N GLY A 92 -7.26 1.84 -7.06
CA GLY A 92 -6.47 1.74 -5.83
C GLY A 92 -6.94 0.62 -4.88
N LEU A 93 -8.17 0.12 -5.04
CA LEU A 93 -8.67 -1.02 -4.26
C LEU A 93 -8.22 -2.38 -4.83
N ALA A 94 -7.81 -2.44 -6.09
CA ALA A 94 -7.47 -3.69 -6.78
C ALA A 94 -6.32 -4.43 -6.10
N SER A 95 -5.33 -3.70 -5.56
CA SER A 95 -4.18 -4.30 -4.88
C SER A 95 -4.54 -5.04 -3.58
N ASN A 96 -5.77 -4.86 -3.06
CA ASN A 96 -6.22 -5.54 -1.84
C ASN A 96 -6.73 -6.97 -2.08
N LEU A 97 -7.00 -7.35 -3.33
CA LEU A 97 -7.48 -8.69 -3.66
C LEU A 97 -6.46 -9.73 -3.17
N GLU A 98 -6.94 -10.78 -2.48
CA GLU A 98 -6.14 -11.87 -1.90
C GLU A 98 -5.13 -11.48 -0.80
N ARG A 99 -5.01 -10.20 -0.42
CA ARG A 99 -4.13 -9.75 0.67
C ARG A 99 -4.80 -9.79 2.03
N LEU A 100 -4.91 -11.00 2.56
CA LEU A 100 -5.43 -11.28 3.90
C LEU A 100 -4.45 -10.94 5.05
N SER A 101 -3.20 -10.60 4.74
CA SER A 101 -2.17 -10.26 5.74
C SER A 101 -2.21 -8.76 6.08
N LYS A 102 -1.93 -8.43 7.34
CA LYS A 102 -1.89 -7.03 7.79
C LYS A 102 -0.51 -6.42 7.45
N PRO A 103 -0.43 -5.19 6.92
CA PRO A 103 0.84 -4.49 6.84
C PRO A 103 1.40 -4.20 8.24
N PHE A 104 2.70 -3.97 8.34
CA PHE A 104 3.32 -3.49 9.57
C PHE A 104 2.74 -2.13 9.97
N ASN A 105 2.44 -1.99 11.26
CA ASN A 105 2.04 -0.72 11.81
C ASN A 105 3.28 0.20 11.85
N PRO A 106 3.27 1.35 11.17
CA PRO A 106 4.44 2.21 11.12
C PRO A 106 4.77 2.76 12.51
N LEU A 107 6.05 3.01 12.76
CA LEU A 107 6.51 3.75 13.94
C LEU A 107 6.10 5.22 13.83
N LEU A 108 5.90 5.92 14.95
CA LEU A 108 5.69 7.37 14.92
C LEU A 108 6.91 8.07 14.29
N GLY A 109 6.67 8.91 13.29
CA GLY A 109 7.73 9.57 12.51
C GLY A 109 8.41 8.67 11.47
N GLU A 110 7.97 7.41 11.30
CA GLU A 110 8.41 6.59 10.16
C GLU A 110 8.00 7.28 8.85
N THR A 111 8.92 7.28 7.88
CA THR A 111 8.71 7.85 6.56
C THR A 111 8.88 6.79 5.48
N PHE A 112 8.16 6.94 4.38
CA PHE A 112 8.38 6.19 3.15
C PHE A 112 8.35 7.13 1.96
N GLU A 113 9.29 6.98 1.03
CA GLU A 113 9.34 7.73 -0.22
C GLU A 113 9.39 6.78 -1.42
N LEU A 114 8.77 7.20 -2.51
CA LEU A 114 8.79 6.48 -3.78
C LEU A 114 8.83 7.50 -4.92
N VAL A 115 9.82 7.35 -5.79
CA VAL A 115 9.97 8.11 -7.04
C VAL A 115 9.81 7.14 -8.20
N ARG A 116 8.88 7.44 -9.10
CA ARG A 116 8.56 6.66 -10.29
C ARG A 116 8.67 7.54 -11.51
N ASP A 117 9.91 7.80 -11.94
CA ASP A 117 10.19 8.60 -13.14
C ASP A 117 9.58 7.98 -14.40
N ASP A 118 9.45 6.65 -14.43
CA ASP A 118 8.85 5.89 -15.52
C ASP A 118 7.34 6.14 -15.71
N ILE A 119 6.64 6.57 -14.66
CA ILE A 119 5.20 6.92 -14.68
C ILE A 119 4.92 8.31 -14.07
N GLY A 120 5.95 9.16 -14.00
CA GLY A 120 5.82 10.61 -13.80
C GLY A 120 5.33 11.10 -12.44
N PHE A 121 5.60 10.40 -11.34
CA PHE A 121 5.23 10.89 -10.01
C PHE A 121 6.28 10.61 -8.92
N ARG A 122 6.19 11.38 -7.84
CA ARG A 122 6.86 11.13 -6.56
C ARG A 122 5.86 11.18 -5.43
N ILE A 123 6.05 10.38 -4.39
CA ILE A 123 5.22 10.37 -3.19
C ILE A 123 6.08 10.28 -1.93
N VAL A 124 5.68 11.03 -0.91
CA VAL A 124 6.18 10.91 0.46
C VAL A 124 5.02 10.57 1.40
N CYS A 125 5.27 9.65 2.31
CA CYS A 125 4.35 9.23 3.36
C CYS A 125 5.02 9.37 4.72
N GLU A 126 4.27 9.77 5.74
CA GLU A 126 4.75 9.86 7.12
C GLU A 126 3.68 9.36 8.11
N GLN A 127 4.11 8.62 9.12
CA GLN A 127 3.27 8.31 10.26
C GLN A 127 3.25 9.48 11.25
N VAL A 128 2.28 10.37 11.10
CA VAL A 128 2.20 11.64 11.86
C VAL A 128 1.55 11.50 13.24
N SER A 129 0.87 10.38 13.52
CA SER A 129 0.29 10.11 14.83
C SER A 129 0.24 8.61 15.12
N HIS A 130 0.39 8.22 16.38
CA HIS A 130 0.27 6.83 16.83
C HIS A 130 -1.03 6.56 17.62
N HIS A 131 -1.60 7.59 18.27
CA HIS A 131 -2.82 7.51 19.06
C HIS A 131 -3.75 8.72 18.78
N PRO A 132 -4.65 8.62 17.78
CA PRO A 132 -4.88 7.48 16.90
C PRO A 132 -3.79 7.29 15.83
N PRO A 133 -3.64 6.09 15.21
CA PRO A 133 -2.71 5.90 14.11
C PRO A 133 -3.18 6.70 12.88
N VAL A 134 -2.40 7.70 12.47
CA VAL A 134 -2.65 8.50 11.28
C VAL A 134 -1.41 8.53 10.41
N SER A 135 -1.58 8.17 9.14
CA SER A 135 -0.54 8.24 8.11
C SER A 135 -0.91 9.32 7.11
N ALA A 136 -0.04 10.32 6.95
CA ALA A 136 -0.19 11.36 5.94
C ALA A 136 0.58 10.98 4.68
N PHE A 137 0.13 11.45 3.51
CA PHE A 137 0.84 11.28 2.26
C PHE A 137 0.68 12.50 1.35
N HIS A 138 1.69 12.73 0.51
CA HIS A 138 1.70 13.76 -0.50
C HIS A 138 2.38 13.23 -1.77
N ALA A 139 1.62 13.15 -2.86
CA ALA A 139 2.08 12.79 -4.19
C ALA A 139 2.04 14.01 -5.12
N ASP A 140 3.11 14.18 -5.90
CA ASP A 140 3.35 15.32 -6.77
C ASP A 140 3.75 14.82 -8.16
N SER A 141 3.14 15.41 -9.19
CA SER A 141 3.34 15.15 -10.62
C SER A 141 3.09 16.44 -11.40
N PRO A 142 3.65 16.62 -12.61
CA PRO A 142 3.28 17.74 -13.48
C PRO A 142 1.77 17.83 -13.77
N HIS A 143 1.05 16.70 -13.72
CA HIS A 143 -0.37 16.61 -14.08
C HIS A 143 -1.33 16.64 -12.89
N PHE A 144 -0.87 16.28 -11.70
CA PHE A 144 -1.73 16.18 -10.53
C PHE A 144 -0.97 16.39 -9.23
N LYS A 145 -1.72 16.78 -8.20
CA LYS A 145 -1.29 16.71 -6.81
C LYS A 145 -2.34 15.95 -6.03
N LEU A 146 -1.91 14.89 -5.35
CA LEU A 146 -2.79 14.06 -4.54
C LEU A 146 -2.23 13.98 -3.14
N HIS A 147 -3.00 14.38 -2.14
CA HIS A 147 -2.57 14.34 -0.76
C HIS A 147 -3.75 14.02 0.16
N GLY A 148 -3.42 13.50 1.34
CA GLY A 148 -4.43 13.14 2.32
C GLY A 148 -3.82 12.54 3.57
N SER A 149 -4.71 12.07 4.44
CA SER A 149 -4.31 11.26 5.58
C SER A 149 -5.29 10.11 5.75
N VAL A 150 -4.76 8.97 6.19
CA VAL A 150 -5.53 7.75 6.41
C VAL A 150 -5.53 7.45 7.90
N TYR A 151 -6.73 7.34 8.46
CA TYR A 151 -6.96 6.84 9.81
C TYR A 151 -7.80 5.56 9.74
N PRO A 152 -7.17 4.37 9.74
CA PRO A 152 -7.90 3.11 9.64
C PRO A 152 -8.64 2.81 10.95
N LYS A 153 -9.96 2.99 10.96
CA LYS A 153 -10.85 2.51 12.04
C LYS A 153 -11.37 1.11 11.72
N LEU A 154 -10.78 0.10 12.36
CA LEU A 154 -11.27 -1.28 12.25
C LEU A 154 -12.42 -1.50 13.26
N LYS A 155 -13.54 -2.04 12.78
CA LYS A 155 -14.61 -2.59 13.63
C LYS A 155 -14.87 -4.03 13.21
N PHE A 156 -14.79 -4.96 14.16
CA PHE A 156 -15.14 -6.36 13.95
C PHE A 156 -16.64 -6.56 14.27
N TRP A 157 -17.38 -7.18 13.35
CA TRP A 157 -18.83 -7.35 13.45
C TRP A 157 -19.29 -8.78 13.78
N GLY A 158 -18.37 -9.67 14.18
CA GLY A 158 -18.73 -10.99 14.72
C GLY A 158 -18.85 -12.13 13.69
N LYS A 159 -18.37 -11.94 12.46
CA LYS A 159 -18.25 -13.01 11.45
C LYS A 159 -16.91 -12.95 10.75
#